data_AF-N0B524-F1
#
_entry.id   AF-N0B524-F1
#
_cell.length_a   1.000
_cell.length_b   1.000
_cell.length_c   1.000
_cell.angle_alpha   90.00
_cell.angle_beta   90.00
_cell.angle_gamma   90.00
#
_symmetry.space_group_name_H-M   'P 1'
#
loop_
_entity.id
_entity.type
_entity.pdbx_description
1 polymer ?
#
loop_
_entity_poly.entity_id
_entity_poly.type
_entity_poly.pdbx_seq_one_letter_code
_entity_poly.pdbx_strand_id
1 'polypeptide(L)' 'MEMGLGVLGLAPAVFWSLTPRELQAILRGKFGTAGEGSAPTRAELDALMRQYPDCET' A
#
# COMPACT_ATOMS: atom_id res chain seq x y z
N MET A 1 -1.02 -12.34 20.72
CA MET A 1 -2.06 -12.00 19.72
C MET A 1 -2.17 -10.48 19.66
N GLU A 2 -1.28 -9.79 18.94
CA GLU A 2 -1.31 -8.31 18.83
C GLU A 2 -1.16 -7.82 17.37
N MET A 3 -1.44 -8.69 16.40
CA MET A 3 -1.31 -8.40 14.96
C MET A 3 -2.62 -7.80 14.40
N GLY A 4 -3.18 -6.77 15.02
CA GLY A 4 -4.47 -6.21 14.56
C GLY A 4 -4.66 -4.72 14.79
N LEU A 5 -4.14 -4.16 15.88
CA LEU A 5 -4.44 -2.78 16.28
C LEU A 5 -3.28 -1.82 16.02
N GLY A 6 -2.05 -2.21 16.37
CA GLY A 6 -0.86 -1.36 16.17
C GLY A 6 -0.44 -1.23 14.70
N VAL A 7 -0.61 -2.29 13.90
CA VAL A 7 -0.16 -2.35 12.50
C VAL A 7 -1.16 -1.68 11.54
N LEU A 8 -2.46 -1.75 11.84
CA LEU A 8 -3.52 -1.14 11.05
C LEU A 8 -3.85 0.29 11.51
N GLY A 9 -3.49 0.70 12.73
CA GLY A 9 -3.83 2.01 13.28
C GLY A 9 -5.35 2.22 13.46
N LEU A 10 -6.11 1.14 13.60
CA LEU A 10 -7.56 1.17 13.77
C LEU A 10 -7.91 1.17 15.25
N ALA A 11 -8.92 1.97 15.62
CA ALA A 11 -9.52 1.88 16.94
C ALA A 11 -10.14 0.48 17.15
N PRO A 12 -10.06 -0.10 18.36
CA PRO A 12 -10.53 -1.47 18.61
C PRO A 12 -12.00 -1.69 18.30
N ALA A 13 -12.87 -0.70 18.54
CA ALA A 13 -14.28 -0.78 18.18
C ALA A 13 -14.49 -0.89 16.66
N VAL A 14 -13.68 -0.18 15.86
CA VAL A 14 -13.74 -0.23 14.40
C VAL A 14 -13.28 -1.59 13.91
N PHE A 15 -12.20 -2.14 14.47
CA PHE A 15 -11.71 -3.48 14.12
C PHE A 15 -12.76 -4.57 14.32
N TRP A 16 -13.46 -4.58 15.46
CA TRP A 16 -14.48 -5.59 15.76
C TRP A 16 -15.80 -5.39 15.00
N SER A 17 -16.04 -4.19 14.45
CA SER A 17 -17.22 -3.91 13.64
C SER A 17 -16.99 -4.17 12.15
N LEU A 18 -15.75 -4.36 11.69
CA LEU A 18 -15.42 -4.62 10.30
C LEU A 18 -15.80 -6.04 9.89
N THR A 19 -16.36 -6.17 8.68
CA THR A 19 -16.52 -7.50 8.08
C THR A 19 -15.19 -8.00 7.50
N PRO A 20 -15.00 -9.34 7.35
CA PRO A 20 -13.81 -9.91 6.74
C PRO A 20 -13.51 -9.41 5.31
N ARG A 21 -14.53 -8.92 4.58
CA ARG A 21 -14.37 -8.35 3.24
C ARG A 21 -13.78 -6.93 3.31
N GLU A 22 -14.24 -6.13 4.26
CA GLU A 22 -13.71 -4.78 4.48
C GLU A 22 -12.28 -4.82 5.05
N LEU A 23 -12.00 -5.78 5.94
CA LEU A 23 -10.63 -6.00 6.43
C LEU A 23 -9.67 -6.32 5.27
N GLN A 24 -10.08 -7.19 4.33
CA GLN A 24 -9.28 -7.48 3.14
C GLN A 24 -9.06 -6.25 2.24
N ALA A 25 -10.07 -5.38 2.11
CA ALA A 25 -9.92 -4.14 1.34
C ALA A 25 -8.93 -3.17 2.01
N ILE A 26 -8.99 -3.02 3.33
CA ILE A 26 -8.06 -2.19 4.10
C ILE A 26 -6.63 -2.74 4.01
N LEU A 27 -6.46 -4.06 4.15
CA LEU A 27 -5.16 -4.71 4.02
C LEU A 27 -4.57 -4.52 2.61
N ARG A 28 -5.39 -4.68 1.56
CA ARG A 28 -4.99 -4.42 0.18
C ARG A 28 -4.60 -2.96 -0.04
N GLY A 29 -5.35 -2.01 0.53
CA GLY A 29 -5.05 -0.59 0.40
C GLY A 29 -3.80 -0.15 1.16
N LYS A 30 -3.56 -0.69 2.37
CA LYS A 30 -2.41 -0.31 3.21
C LYS A 30 -1.11 -1.03 2.85
N PHE A 31 -1.18 -2.34 2.57
CA PHE A 31 0.00 -3.16 2.31
C PHE A 31 0.24 -3.39 0.82
N GLY A 32 -0.62 -2.83 -0.03
CA GLY A 32 -0.68 -3.22 -1.43
C GLY A 32 -1.22 -4.65 -1.59
N THR A 33 -1.50 -5.06 -2.82
CA THR A 33 -1.51 -6.49 -3.11
C THR A 33 -0.07 -6.97 -2.96
N ALA A 34 0.17 -8.04 -2.20
CA ALA A 34 1.49 -8.63 -1.97
C ALA A 34 2.14 -9.23 -3.25
N GLY A 35 1.78 -8.74 -4.44
CA GLY A 35 2.26 -9.22 -5.72
C GLY A 35 2.09 -8.27 -6.90
N GLU A 36 1.44 -7.09 -6.80
CA GLU A 36 1.20 -6.24 -7.98
C GLU A 36 1.85 -4.84 -7.91
N GLY A 37 2.72 -4.62 -6.95
CA GLY A 37 3.45 -3.37 -6.84
C GLY A 37 4.78 -3.56 -6.13
N SER A 38 5.67 -4.38 -6.69
CA SER A 38 7.09 -4.22 -6.35
C SER A 38 7.43 -2.76 -6.58
N ALA A 39 7.95 -2.09 -5.55
CA ALA A 39 8.49 -0.74 -5.72
C ALA A 39 9.44 -0.77 -6.92
N PRO A 40 9.33 0.19 -7.85
CA PRO A 40 10.14 0.17 -9.07
C PRO A 40 11.60 0.08 -8.66
N THR A 41 12.34 -0.80 -9.32
CA THR A 41 13.77 -0.89 -9.09
C THR A 41 14.43 0.43 -9.49
N ARG A 42 15.62 0.71 -8.95
CA ARG A 42 16.35 1.95 -9.28
C ARG A 42 16.57 2.10 -10.80
N ALA A 43 16.72 0.99 -11.51
CA ALA A 43 16.85 0.96 -12.96
C ALA A 43 15.55 1.34 -13.69
N GLU A 44 14.39 0.88 -13.21
CA GLU A 44 13.09 1.26 -13.78
C GLU A 44 12.77 2.73 -13.53
N LEU A 45 13.10 3.23 -12.35
CA LEU A 45 12.96 4.66 -12.05
C LEU A 45 13.85 5.52 -12.98
N ASP A 46 15.11 5.12 -13.20
CA ASP A 46 16.02 5.82 -14.11
C ASP A 46 15.53 5.78 -15.58
N ALA A 47 14.98 4.64 -16.01
CA ALA A 47 14.36 4.53 -17.33
C ALA A 47 13.12 5.42 -17.48
N LEU A 48 12.32 5.59 -16.41
CA LEU A 48 11.18 6.50 -16.39
C LEU A 48 11.62 7.96 -16.44
N MET A 49 12.62 8.35 -15.64
CA MET A 49 13.18 9.72 -15.65
C MET A 49 13.78 10.10 -17.01
N ARG A 50 14.37 9.13 -17.73
CA ARG A 50 14.86 9.34 -19.11
C ARG A 50 13.73 9.44 -20.14
N GLN A 51 12.62 8.73 -19.93
CA GLN A 51 11.46 8.76 -20.82
C GLN A 51 10.60 10.01 -20.62
N TYR A 52 10.53 10.51 -19.40
CA TYR A 52 9.80 11.71 -19.02
C TYR A 52 10.75 12.70 -18.35
N PRO A 53 11.68 13.30 -19.12
CA PRO A 53 12.52 14.35 -18.57
C PRO A 53 11.62 15.51 -18.17
N ASP A 54 11.73 15.97 -16.92
CA ASP A 54 11.05 17.17 -16.39
C ASP A 54 11.62 18.45 -17.02
N CYS A 55 11.70 18.50 -18.35
CA CYS A 55 11.94 19.73 -19.08
C CYS A 55 10.66 20.58 -18.99
N GLU A 56 10.58 21.37 -17.93
CA GLU A 56 9.76 22.58 -17.92
C GLU A 56 10.16 23.46 -19.12
N THR A 57 9.15 23.94 -19.84
CA THR A 57 9.28 24.90 -20.96
C THR A 57 9.86 26.23 -20.47
#